data_AF-A0AAD9RYD2-F1
#
_entry.id   AF-A0AAD9RYD2-F1
#
_cell.length_a   1.000
_cell.length_b   1.000
_cell.length_c   1.000
_cell.angle_alpha   90.00
_cell.angle_beta   90.00
_cell.angle_gamma   90.00
#
_symmetry.space_group_name_H-M   'P 1'
#
loop_
_entity.id
_entity.type
_entity.pdbx_description
1 polymer ?
#
loop_
_entity_poly.entity_id
_entity_poly.type
_entity_poly.pdbx_seq_one_letter_code
_entity_poly.pdbx_strand_id
1 'polypeptide(L)'
;MSRTTLNLLGKFVFQTCLQRNNVHNLRRIQSQAMTQNAKQSGQRTLECLTERSLLRVSGRESAAFLQGLITNDIQHLEEGSASIYSLFLNIKGRVMYDTILYKSKEDGVFYIECDTQVIESLEKHLKMYKVKRKIDIASLDNTMKVWSMFDPAEVIDGESTHTKNKSPLEGSIFPCGTASSKGSKFIDNIIICEDPRSSSFGLRILSESDVEKSEITKYLDPDMSISKDSLSYREFRYKLGLGEGVNDLPPGKPLPLEINCDYLHGVSFHKGCYIGQELTARTYHTGVVRKRLLPLVFDQIPNASFEYDEKIVDESGNVIGRFRGRENKHGVGLMRLNETFNAKRIELRGHSIKVTRPVWWPRDSRKERMTTSVTQDSKEKSREMFTCSFCPLQEYFDFKGSRPPFARHITYLEDCYVMKDPFDLTAKDVLVIGGDCSICKKPVCLGCSVFFGKRFCQICATNNSDKLPSQVLSKLKMQ
;
A
#
# COMPACT_ATOMS: atom_id res chain seq x y z
N MET A 1 -40.66 -46.36 13.41
CA MET A 1 -40.29 -46.45 11.98
C MET A 1 -40.57 -45.07 11.37
N SER A 2 -39.64 -44.22 10.92
CA SER A 2 -38.27 -44.33 10.41
C SER A 2 -37.41 -43.06 10.73
N ARG A 3 -36.12 -43.28 11.00
CA ARG A 3 -34.88 -42.48 10.75
C ARG A 3 -34.98 -41.15 9.93
N THR A 4 -34.20 -40.06 10.04
CA THR A 4 -33.20 -39.42 10.96
C THR A 4 -32.82 -38.03 10.33
N THR A 5 -32.53 -36.98 11.14
CA THR A 5 -31.56 -35.84 10.97
C THR A 5 -31.38 -34.93 9.72
N LEU A 6 -31.38 -33.60 10.00
CA LEU A 6 -30.47 -32.47 9.56
C LEU A 6 -30.49 -31.82 8.14
N ASN A 7 -30.51 -30.46 8.16
CA ASN A 7 -30.07 -29.44 7.17
C ASN A 7 -30.87 -29.29 5.85
N LEU A 8 -31.04 -28.13 5.17
CA LEU A 8 -30.20 -26.94 4.98
C LEU A 8 -31.06 -25.73 4.47
N LEU A 9 -30.51 -24.50 4.62
CA LEU A 9 -31.00 -23.17 4.19
C LEU A 9 -31.28 -22.99 2.68
N GLY A 10 -32.18 -22.05 2.33
CA GLY A 10 -32.11 -21.34 1.05
C GLY A 10 -33.36 -20.58 0.56
N LYS A 11 -33.27 -19.24 0.58
CA LYS A 11 -33.96 -18.22 -0.25
C LYS A 11 -35.41 -17.82 0.08
N PHE A 12 -35.63 -16.50 0.01
CA PHE A 12 -36.81 -15.68 -0.41
C PHE A 12 -36.83 -14.39 0.46
N VAL A 13 -37.16 -13.16 0.06
CA VAL A 13 -37.24 -12.35 -1.17
C VAL A 13 -37.70 -10.95 -0.70
N PHE A 14 -37.21 -9.89 -1.36
CA PHE A 14 -37.69 -8.51 -1.56
C PHE A 14 -39.08 -8.01 -1.04
N GLN A 15 -39.10 -6.67 -0.84
CA GLN A 15 -40.22 -5.69 -0.78
C GLN A 15 -40.96 -5.51 0.57
N THR A 16 -41.29 -4.31 1.06
CA THR A 16 -41.41 -2.94 0.52
C THR A 16 -41.56 -1.96 1.69
N CYS A 17 -41.09 -0.71 1.60
CA CYS A 17 -41.88 0.47 2.01
C CYS A 17 -41.31 1.77 1.42
N LEU A 18 -41.89 2.17 0.28
CA LEU A 18 -41.94 3.55 -0.19
C LEU A 18 -43.20 4.18 0.40
N GLN A 19 -43.09 5.31 1.10
CA GLN A 19 -44.12 6.34 1.08
C GLN A 19 -43.51 7.74 1.21
N ARG A 20 -43.88 8.56 0.22
CA ARG A 20 -43.58 9.97 0.00
C ARG A 20 -44.23 10.86 1.07
N ASN A 21 -43.62 12.01 1.39
CA ASN A 21 -44.21 13.29 0.97
C ASN A 21 -43.31 14.53 1.21
N ASN A 22 -43.46 15.45 0.25
CA ASN A 22 -43.21 16.90 0.26
C ASN A 22 -41.82 17.46 -0.04
N VAL A 23 -41.62 17.56 -1.36
CA VAL A 23 -40.89 18.60 -2.09
C VAL A 23 -41.43 19.99 -1.72
N HIS A 24 -40.58 20.89 -1.23
CA HIS A 24 -40.48 22.29 -1.66
C HIS A 24 -39.22 22.91 -1.04
N ASN A 25 -38.49 23.69 -1.85
CA ASN A 25 -37.26 24.43 -1.54
C ASN A 25 -35.98 23.59 -1.40
N LEU A 26 -35.29 23.37 -2.52
CA LEU A 26 -33.81 23.41 -2.60
C LEU A 26 -33.35 23.62 -4.06
N ARG A 27 -33.96 24.60 -4.76
CA ARG A 27 -33.27 25.31 -5.85
C ARG A 27 -32.35 26.36 -5.22
N ARG A 28 -31.27 25.96 -4.52
CA ARG A 28 -30.13 26.84 -4.16
C ARG A 28 -28.96 26.16 -3.45
N ILE A 29 -28.49 24.99 -3.87
CA ILE A 29 -27.10 24.55 -3.57
C ILE A 29 -26.50 23.88 -4.81
N GLN A 30 -26.57 24.55 -5.95
CA GLN A 30 -25.50 24.51 -6.94
C GLN A 30 -24.54 25.64 -6.54
N SER A 31 -23.23 25.37 -6.53
CA SER A 31 -22.10 26.31 -6.38
C SER A 31 -21.31 26.39 -5.05
N GLN A 32 -21.38 25.43 -4.12
CA GLN A 32 -20.44 25.38 -2.98
C GLN A 32 -20.11 23.94 -2.54
N ALA A 33 -19.35 23.21 -3.36
CA ALA A 33 -18.49 22.10 -2.92
C ALA A 33 -17.18 22.05 -3.73
N MET A 34 -16.79 23.20 -4.31
CA MET A 34 -15.48 23.50 -4.86
C MET A 34 -14.91 24.62 -4.00
N THR A 35 -14.30 24.29 -2.86
CA THR A 35 -13.25 25.07 -2.19
C THR A 35 -12.94 24.40 -0.86
N GLN A 36 -11.88 23.59 -0.86
CA GLN A 36 -10.77 23.68 0.08
C GLN A 36 -9.81 22.52 -0.21
N ASN A 37 -9.12 22.60 -1.35
CA ASN A 37 -7.88 21.90 -1.65
C ASN A 37 -7.26 22.54 -2.91
N ALA A 38 -6.91 23.83 -2.84
CA ALA A 38 -6.10 24.50 -3.86
C ALA A 38 -5.65 25.89 -3.34
N LYS A 39 -4.62 25.89 -2.49
CA LYS A 39 -3.70 27.03 -2.39
C LYS A 39 -2.28 26.48 -2.28
N GLN A 40 -1.85 25.82 -3.35
CA GLN A 40 -0.44 25.68 -3.71
C GLN A 40 -0.41 25.42 -5.22
N SER A 41 -0.07 26.47 -5.96
CA SER A 41 0.21 26.44 -7.40
C SER A 41 1.49 25.59 -7.61
N GLY A 42 1.35 24.27 -7.64
CA GLY A 42 2.44 23.35 -7.94
C GLY A 42 2.62 23.24 -9.45
N GLN A 43 3.82 23.54 -9.95
CA GLN A 43 4.15 23.39 -11.36
C GLN A 43 4.29 21.89 -11.66
N ARG A 44 3.43 21.33 -12.52
CA ARG A 44 3.43 19.89 -12.85
C ARG A 44 4.08 19.67 -14.22
N THR A 45 4.53 18.44 -14.47
CA THR A 45 5.17 18.05 -15.73
C THR A 45 4.42 16.88 -16.33
N LEU A 46 3.99 17.04 -17.59
CA LEU A 46 3.41 15.98 -18.41
C LEU A 46 4.43 15.52 -19.44
N GLU A 47 4.84 14.26 -19.37
CA GLU A 47 5.86 13.66 -20.24
C GLU A 47 5.33 12.40 -20.90
N CYS A 48 5.56 12.24 -22.21
CA CYS A 48 5.29 11.00 -22.94
C CYS A 48 6.44 10.02 -22.68
N LEU A 49 6.13 8.84 -22.20
CA LEU A 49 7.13 7.83 -21.86
C LEU A 49 7.41 6.96 -23.08
N THR A 50 8.36 7.39 -23.92
CA THR A 50 8.73 6.67 -25.15
C THR A 50 9.44 5.34 -24.91
N GLU A 51 9.94 5.11 -23.69
CA GLU A 51 10.57 3.85 -23.27
C GLU A 51 9.54 2.84 -22.72
N ARG A 52 8.24 3.19 -22.68
CA ARG A 52 7.16 2.36 -22.15
C ARG A 52 6.16 2.02 -23.26
N SER A 53 5.69 0.78 -23.20
CA SER A 53 4.93 0.11 -24.23
C SER A 53 3.79 -0.69 -23.61
N LEU A 54 2.75 -1.01 -24.39
CA LEU A 54 1.55 -1.68 -23.89
C LEU A 54 1.26 -2.99 -24.63
N LEU A 55 0.98 -4.05 -23.88
CA LEU A 55 0.34 -5.27 -24.38
C LEU A 55 -1.11 -5.33 -23.96
N ARG A 56 -2.00 -5.68 -24.89
CA ARG A 56 -3.39 -6.04 -24.60
C ARG A 56 -3.47 -7.55 -24.36
N VAL A 57 -4.11 -7.93 -23.25
CA VAL A 57 -4.48 -9.31 -22.94
C VAL A 57 -6.00 -9.38 -22.79
N SER A 58 -6.66 -10.14 -23.64
CA SER A 58 -8.13 -10.21 -23.66
C SER A 58 -8.67 -11.63 -23.70
N GLY A 59 -9.81 -11.87 -23.05
CA GLY A 59 -10.43 -13.18 -22.98
C GLY A 59 -11.02 -13.47 -21.60
N ARG A 60 -11.95 -14.43 -21.55
CA ARG A 60 -12.69 -14.75 -20.32
C ARG A 60 -11.80 -15.30 -19.20
N GLU A 61 -10.64 -15.85 -19.55
CA GLU A 61 -9.68 -16.43 -18.61
C GLU A 61 -8.48 -15.50 -18.31
N SER A 62 -8.47 -14.27 -18.82
CA SER A 62 -7.30 -13.37 -18.71
C SER A 62 -6.88 -13.13 -17.27
N ALA A 63 -7.83 -12.89 -16.36
CA ALA A 63 -7.53 -12.65 -14.95
C ALA A 63 -6.87 -13.87 -14.30
N ALA A 64 -7.50 -15.05 -14.40
CA ALA A 64 -6.97 -16.29 -13.86
C ALA A 64 -5.62 -16.69 -14.48
N PHE A 65 -5.41 -16.38 -15.76
CA PHE A 65 -4.15 -16.58 -16.45
C PHE A 65 -3.04 -15.68 -15.90
N LEU A 66 -3.28 -14.38 -15.78
CA LEU A 66 -2.32 -13.42 -15.24
C LEU A 66 -2.03 -13.69 -13.76
N GLN A 67 -3.03 -14.14 -12.99
CA GLN A 67 -2.88 -14.45 -11.57
C GLN A 67 -1.75 -15.45 -11.28
N GLY A 68 -1.50 -16.41 -12.17
CA GLY A 68 -0.41 -17.39 -12.00
C GLY A 68 0.97 -16.90 -12.46
N LEU A 69 1.07 -15.74 -13.12
CA LEU A 69 2.31 -15.26 -13.74
C LEU A 69 2.90 -14.03 -13.05
N ILE A 70 2.03 -13.22 -12.44
CA ILE A 70 2.41 -11.94 -11.85
C ILE A 70 2.60 -12.04 -10.33
N THR A 71 3.49 -11.23 -9.75
CA THR A 71 3.75 -11.20 -8.30
C THR A 71 2.63 -10.59 -7.45
N ASN A 72 1.78 -9.73 -8.02
CA ASN A 72 0.68 -9.06 -7.32
C ASN A 72 -0.68 -9.72 -7.57
N ASP A 73 -1.73 -9.37 -6.82
CA ASP A 73 -3.05 -9.98 -6.94
C ASP A 73 -3.91 -9.28 -8.00
N ILE A 74 -4.34 -10.02 -9.03
CA ILE A 74 -5.22 -9.50 -10.08
C ILE A 74 -6.61 -9.14 -9.54
N GLN A 75 -7.02 -9.73 -8.41
CA GLN A 75 -8.34 -9.49 -7.82
C GLN A 75 -8.53 -8.02 -7.44
N HIS A 76 -7.46 -7.29 -7.12
CA HIS A 76 -7.56 -5.85 -6.88
C HIS A 76 -8.17 -5.10 -8.07
N LEU A 77 -7.80 -5.45 -9.31
CA LEU A 77 -8.42 -4.87 -10.51
C LEU A 77 -9.89 -5.30 -10.66
N GLU A 78 -10.22 -6.53 -10.28
CA GLU A 78 -11.61 -7.01 -10.31
C GLU A 78 -12.49 -6.30 -9.28
N GLU A 79 -11.92 -5.98 -8.11
CA GLU A 79 -12.55 -5.30 -6.97
C GLU A 79 -12.67 -3.77 -7.11
N GLY A 80 -12.08 -3.20 -8.16
CA GLY A 80 -12.28 -1.79 -8.53
C GLY A 80 -11.01 -0.94 -8.60
N SER A 81 -9.84 -1.51 -8.34
CA SER A 81 -8.57 -0.84 -8.63
C SER A 81 -8.44 -0.57 -10.13
N ALA A 82 -7.99 0.63 -10.50
CA ALA A 82 -7.79 0.98 -11.90
C ALA A 82 -6.48 0.40 -12.47
N SER A 83 -5.45 0.36 -11.63
CA SER A 83 -4.12 -0.12 -11.97
C SER A 83 -3.45 -0.82 -10.80
N ILE A 84 -2.51 -1.72 -11.09
CA ILE A 84 -1.67 -2.39 -10.09
C ILE A 84 -0.21 -2.44 -10.59
N TYR A 85 0.75 -2.26 -9.69
CA TYR A 85 2.16 -2.55 -9.98
C TYR A 85 2.41 -4.04 -9.76
N SER A 86 3.14 -4.69 -10.68
CA SER A 86 3.49 -6.09 -10.53
C SER A 86 4.73 -6.45 -11.34
N LEU A 87 5.35 -7.57 -10.99
CA LEU A 87 6.52 -8.09 -11.66
C LEU A 87 6.18 -9.44 -12.32
N PHE A 88 6.91 -9.76 -13.38
CA PHE A 88 7.05 -11.12 -13.89
C PHE A 88 8.40 -11.66 -13.46
N LEU A 89 8.42 -12.87 -12.89
CA LEU A 89 9.66 -13.51 -12.45
C LEU A 89 10.02 -14.69 -13.33
N ASN A 90 11.29 -15.08 -13.30
CA ASN A 90 11.69 -16.39 -13.75
C ASN A 90 11.49 -17.44 -12.64
N ILE A 91 11.69 -18.71 -12.99
CA ILE A 91 11.60 -19.84 -12.05
C ILE A 91 12.60 -19.76 -10.89
N LYS A 92 13.65 -18.94 -11.00
CA LYS A 92 14.65 -18.70 -9.94
C LYS A 92 14.26 -17.55 -9.02
N GLY A 93 13.07 -16.95 -9.19
CA GLY A 93 12.59 -15.81 -8.40
C GLY A 93 13.29 -14.48 -8.69
N ARG A 94 13.88 -14.32 -9.88
CA ARG A 94 14.50 -13.08 -10.34
C ARG A 94 13.54 -12.30 -11.23
N VAL A 95 13.55 -10.98 -11.12
CA VAL A 95 12.68 -10.10 -11.90
C VAL A 95 13.07 -10.18 -13.38
N MET A 96 12.11 -10.48 -14.23
CA MET A 96 12.24 -10.43 -15.69
C MET A 96 11.71 -9.10 -16.20
N TYR A 97 10.51 -8.71 -15.79
CA TYR A 97 9.81 -7.53 -16.29
C TYR A 97 9.09 -6.81 -15.15
N ASP A 98 9.32 -5.50 -15.03
CA ASP A 98 8.53 -4.60 -14.18
C ASP A 98 7.35 -4.03 -14.97
N THR A 99 6.15 -4.20 -14.42
CA THR A 99 4.91 -3.92 -15.16
C THR A 99 3.90 -3.15 -14.33
N ILE A 100 3.13 -2.30 -15.01
CA ILE A 100 1.89 -1.75 -14.46
C ILE A 100 0.74 -2.35 -15.26
N LEU A 101 -0.19 -3.00 -14.58
CA LEU A 101 -1.37 -3.57 -15.21
C LEU A 101 -2.54 -2.62 -15.02
N TYR A 102 -3.35 -2.46 -16.06
CA TYR A 102 -4.53 -1.62 -16.08
C TYR A 102 -5.74 -2.45 -16.48
N LYS A 103 -6.90 -2.15 -15.89
CA LYS A 103 -8.18 -2.73 -16.32
C LYS A 103 -8.79 -1.87 -17.41
N SER A 104 -9.22 -2.49 -18.51
CA SER A 104 -10.00 -1.81 -19.54
C SER A 104 -11.46 -1.60 -19.10
N LYS A 105 -12.23 -0.79 -19.84
CA LYS A 105 -13.70 -0.76 -19.70
C LYS A 105 -14.33 -2.09 -20.10
N GLU A 106 -13.71 -2.80 -21.03
CA GLU A 106 -14.16 -4.11 -21.50
C GLU A 106 -13.84 -5.19 -20.47
N ASP A 107 -14.84 -6.00 -20.14
CA ASP A 107 -14.65 -7.11 -19.21
C ASP A 107 -13.70 -8.17 -19.78
N GLY A 108 -12.81 -8.69 -18.93
CA GLY A 108 -11.77 -9.64 -19.31
C GLY A 108 -10.65 -9.07 -20.19
N VAL A 109 -10.53 -7.74 -20.29
CA VAL A 109 -9.46 -7.05 -21.03
C VAL A 109 -8.55 -6.25 -20.10
N PHE A 110 -7.26 -6.53 -20.19
CA PHE A 110 -6.21 -5.90 -19.39
C PHE A 110 -5.13 -5.33 -20.30
N TYR A 111 -4.54 -4.21 -19.88
CA TYR A 111 -3.34 -3.65 -20.51
C TYR A 111 -2.14 -3.86 -19.58
N ILE A 112 -1.01 -4.26 -20.15
CA ILE A 112 0.25 -4.45 -19.41
C ILE A 112 1.26 -3.45 -19.95
N GLU A 113 1.59 -2.45 -19.15
CA GLU A 113 2.71 -1.54 -19.42
C GLU A 113 4.02 -2.23 -19.08
N CYS A 114 4.95 -2.27 -20.02
CA CYS A 114 6.32 -2.76 -19.84
C CYS A 114 7.31 -1.84 -20.55
N ASP A 115 8.60 -2.12 -20.38
CA ASP A 115 9.66 -1.46 -21.16
C ASP A 115 9.57 -1.90 -22.63
N THR A 116 9.68 -0.94 -23.55
CA THR A 116 9.60 -1.17 -25.00
C THR A 116 10.62 -2.19 -25.49
N GLN A 117 11.81 -2.25 -24.88
CA GLN A 117 12.87 -3.18 -25.29
C GLN A 117 12.52 -4.66 -25.01
N VAL A 118 11.53 -4.94 -24.15
CA VAL A 118 11.15 -6.31 -23.76
C VAL A 118 9.75 -6.70 -24.18
N ILE A 119 9.02 -5.86 -24.91
CA ILE A 119 7.63 -6.16 -25.26
C ILE A 119 7.48 -7.47 -26.03
N GLU A 120 8.31 -7.74 -27.04
CA GLU A 120 8.28 -9.01 -27.77
C GLU A 120 8.63 -10.20 -26.89
N SER A 121 9.57 -10.02 -25.94
CA SER A 121 10.00 -11.07 -25.02
C SER A 121 8.91 -11.39 -24.00
N LEU A 122 8.20 -10.37 -23.51
CA LEU A 122 7.04 -10.51 -22.64
C LEU A 122 5.87 -11.17 -23.40
N GLU A 123 5.61 -10.77 -24.65
CA GLU A 123 4.58 -11.38 -25.48
C GLU A 123 4.85 -12.88 -25.71
N LYS A 124 6.09 -13.24 -26.08
CA LYS A 124 6.54 -14.64 -26.21
C LYS A 124 6.39 -15.40 -24.90
N HIS A 125 6.77 -14.78 -23.77
CA HIS A 125 6.60 -15.37 -22.44
C HIS A 125 5.13 -15.66 -22.13
N LEU A 126 4.22 -14.70 -22.34
CA LEU A 126 2.79 -14.91 -22.14
C LEU A 126 2.23 -16.00 -23.07
N LYS A 127 2.62 -15.99 -24.35
CA LYS A 127 2.21 -17.02 -25.33
C LYS A 127 2.66 -18.43 -24.91
N MET A 128 3.83 -18.57 -24.29
CA MET A 128 4.33 -19.85 -23.77
C MET A 128 3.41 -20.43 -22.68
N TYR A 129 2.83 -19.60 -21.80
CA TYR A 129 1.95 -20.05 -20.71
C TYR A 129 0.47 -20.11 -21.07
N LYS A 130 0.07 -19.53 -22.21
CA LYS A 130 -1.34 -19.46 -22.67
C LYS A 130 -1.93 -20.82 -23.09
N VAL A 131 -1.14 -21.88 -23.24
CA VAL A 131 -1.51 -23.17 -23.85
C VAL A 131 -2.96 -23.61 -23.53
N LYS A 132 -3.78 -23.83 -24.57
CA LYS A 132 -5.20 -24.21 -24.53
C LYS A 132 -6.19 -23.17 -23.95
N ARG A 133 -5.74 -21.98 -23.52
CA ARG A 133 -6.62 -20.90 -23.06
C ARG A 133 -7.08 -20.01 -24.21
N LYS A 134 -8.36 -19.62 -24.18
CA LYS A 134 -8.95 -18.70 -25.16
C LYS A 134 -8.66 -17.24 -24.79
N ILE A 135 -7.39 -16.87 -24.89
CA ILE A 135 -6.87 -15.53 -24.57
C ILE A 135 -6.22 -14.95 -25.81
N ASP A 136 -6.47 -13.72 -26.18
CA ASP A 136 -5.75 -13.01 -27.23
C ASP A 136 -4.72 -12.05 -26.60
N ILE A 137 -3.54 -11.97 -27.23
CA ILE A 137 -2.41 -11.17 -26.75
C ILE A 137 -1.88 -10.39 -27.96
N ALA A 138 -1.88 -9.06 -27.87
CA ALA A 138 -1.46 -8.17 -28.95
C ALA A 138 -0.67 -6.97 -28.42
N SER A 139 0.35 -6.52 -29.17
CA SER A 139 1.04 -5.24 -28.90
C SER A 139 0.19 -4.05 -29.33
N LEU A 140 0.24 -3.00 -28.53
CA LEU A 140 -0.41 -1.71 -28.75
C LEU A 140 0.58 -0.58 -29.00
N ASP A 141 1.87 -0.86 -29.23
CA ASP A 141 2.95 0.14 -29.34
C ASP A 141 2.66 1.29 -30.32
N ASN A 142 2.00 0.98 -31.43
CA ASN A 142 1.70 1.98 -32.46
C ASN A 142 0.34 2.65 -32.25
N THR A 143 -0.50 2.11 -31.38
CA THR A 143 -1.90 2.53 -31.19
C THR A 143 -2.12 3.33 -29.91
N MET A 144 -1.29 3.10 -28.89
CA MET A 144 -1.44 3.71 -27.57
C MET A 144 -0.11 4.27 -27.09
N LYS A 145 -0.17 5.40 -26.39
CA LYS A 145 0.96 6.07 -25.72
C LYS A 145 0.76 6.04 -24.21
N VAL A 146 1.88 5.94 -23.50
CA VAL A 146 1.93 6.04 -22.03
C VAL A 146 2.49 7.41 -21.66
N TRP A 147 1.83 8.11 -20.74
CA TRP A 147 2.27 9.39 -20.22
C TRP A 147 2.35 9.37 -18.69
N SER A 148 3.19 10.23 -18.16
CA SER A 148 3.32 10.48 -16.73
C SER A 148 3.07 11.96 -16.44
N MET A 149 2.25 12.22 -15.43
CA MET A 149 2.07 13.56 -14.85
C MET A 149 2.59 13.56 -13.42
N PHE A 150 3.58 14.40 -13.11
CA PHE A 150 4.21 14.44 -11.80
C PHE A 150 4.55 15.88 -11.37
N ASP A 151 4.84 16.10 -10.08
CA ASP A 151 5.36 17.38 -9.59
C ASP A 151 6.87 17.26 -9.32
N PRO A 152 7.71 17.95 -10.11
CA PRO A 152 9.15 17.97 -9.91
C PRO A 152 9.57 18.48 -8.52
N ALA A 153 8.76 19.39 -7.97
CA ALA A 153 8.98 20.05 -6.70
C ALA A 153 8.46 19.26 -5.51
N GLU A 154 7.74 18.14 -5.71
CA GLU A 154 7.23 17.32 -4.60
C GLU A 154 8.37 17.04 -3.61
N VAL A 155 8.27 17.72 -2.45
CA VAL A 155 9.38 17.92 -1.52
C VAL A 155 9.49 16.70 -0.63
N ILE A 156 10.70 16.14 -0.63
CA ILE A 156 11.17 14.97 0.11
C ILE A 156 11.62 15.38 1.52
N ASP A 157 11.04 16.43 2.09
CA ASP A 157 11.29 16.80 3.49
C ASP A 157 10.26 16.10 4.35
N GLY A 158 10.72 15.45 5.42
CA GLY A 158 9.92 14.64 6.34
C GLY A 158 8.79 15.37 7.08
N GLU A 159 8.46 16.59 6.69
CA GLU A 159 7.32 17.40 7.10
C GLU A 159 6.34 17.60 5.94
N SER A 160 5.68 16.53 5.51
CA SER A 160 4.38 16.69 4.85
C SER A 160 3.38 17.20 5.90
N THR A 161 3.14 18.51 5.93
CA THR A 161 1.84 19.04 6.35
C THR A 161 0.80 18.34 5.47
N HIS A 162 -0.14 17.63 6.10
CA HIS A 162 -1.09 16.67 5.50
C HIS A 162 -0.61 15.21 5.38
N THR A 163 -0.39 14.55 6.51
CA THR A 163 -0.92 13.19 6.77
C THR A 163 -0.86 12.89 8.27
N LYS A 164 -1.87 13.33 9.02
CA LYS A 164 -2.20 12.65 10.28
C LYS A 164 -2.72 11.27 9.89
N ASN A 165 -2.03 10.22 10.34
CA ASN A 165 -2.27 8.78 10.11
C ASN A 165 -1.40 8.11 9.03
N LYS A 166 -0.11 7.87 9.33
CA LYS A 166 0.62 6.73 8.73
C LYS A 166 0.49 5.53 9.67
N SER A 167 -0.28 4.51 9.27
CA SER A 167 -0.20 3.17 9.85
C SER A 167 1.08 2.46 9.36
N PRO A 168 1.60 1.45 10.09
CA PRO A 168 2.75 0.69 9.63
C PRO A 168 2.44 -0.02 8.30
N LEU A 169 3.27 0.21 7.29
CA LEU A 169 3.13 -0.27 5.90
C LEU A 169 3.51 -1.75 5.71
N GLU A 170 3.62 -2.53 6.78
CA GLU A 170 4.05 -3.91 6.71
C GLU A 170 2.83 -4.85 6.71
N GLY A 171 2.57 -5.51 5.59
CA GLY A 171 1.54 -6.54 5.46
C GLY A 171 0.09 -6.03 5.40
N SER A 172 -0.13 -4.73 5.16
CA SER A 172 -1.47 -4.19 4.90
C SER A 172 -1.79 -4.27 3.41
N ILE A 173 -2.83 -5.03 3.05
CA ILE A 173 -3.46 -4.99 1.73
C ILE A 173 -4.05 -3.59 1.58
N PHE A 174 -3.32 -2.69 0.94
CA PHE A 174 -3.93 -1.48 0.43
C PHE A 174 -4.59 -1.83 -0.90
N PRO A 175 -5.88 -1.51 -1.10
CA PRO A 175 -6.40 -1.50 -2.46
C PRO A 175 -5.49 -0.56 -3.25
N CYS A 176 -4.93 -1.09 -4.33
CA CYS A 176 -4.09 -0.32 -5.22
C CYS A 176 -5.01 0.74 -5.84
N GLY A 177 -4.88 1.98 -5.44
CA GLY A 177 -5.88 3.00 -5.74
C GLY A 177 -7.09 2.95 -4.79
N THR A 178 -7.62 4.14 -4.48
CA THR A 178 -8.79 4.25 -3.60
C THR A 178 -9.92 3.36 -4.11
N ALA A 179 -10.56 2.59 -3.22
CA ALA A 179 -11.80 1.84 -3.48
C ALA A 179 -13.01 2.73 -3.83
N SER A 180 -12.76 3.99 -4.19
CA SER A 180 -13.73 4.89 -4.75
C SER A 180 -13.45 5.02 -6.23
N SER A 181 -14.50 5.01 -7.04
CA SER A 181 -14.53 5.38 -8.46
C SER A 181 -13.97 6.79 -8.80
N LYS A 182 -13.19 7.41 -7.90
CA LYS A 182 -12.55 8.73 -8.02
C LYS A 182 -11.08 8.64 -8.44
N GLY A 183 -10.42 7.49 -8.31
CA GLY A 183 -8.98 7.33 -8.61
C GLY A 183 -8.63 7.13 -10.09
N SER A 184 -9.62 6.88 -10.95
CA SER A 184 -9.43 6.77 -12.39
C SER A 184 -10.52 7.41 -13.20
N LYS A 185 -10.14 8.14 -14.25
CA LYS A 185 -11.07 8.69 -15.24
C LYS A 185 -10.87 7.95 -16.55
N PHE A 186 -11.96 7.44 -17.10
CA PHE A 186 -11.98 6.95 -18.46
C PHE A 186 -12.78 7.91 -19.33
N ILE A 187 -12.10 8.57 -20.26
CA ILE A 187 -12.68 9.61 -21.09
C ILE A 187 -12.38 9.23 -22.53
N ASP A 188 -13.39 8.72 -23.23
CA ASP A 188 -13.27 8.20 -24.60
C ASP A 188 -12.03 7.32 -24.79
N ASN A 189 -10.97 7.87 -25.40
CA ASN A 189 -9.73 7.20 -25.78
C ASN A 189 -8.59 7.41 -24.77
N ILE A 190 -8.89 7.88 -23.56
CA ILE A 190 -7.93 8.22 -22.50
C ILE A 190 -8.29 7.52 -21.19
N ILE A 191 -7.29 6.88 -20.57
CA ILE A 191 -7.35 6.29 -19.23
C ILE A 191 -6.39 7.07 -18.35
N ILE A 192 -6.91 7.70 -17.28
CA ILE A 192 -6.11 8.43 -16.30
C ILE A 192 -6.25 7.70 -14.97
N CYS A 193 -5.14 7.39 -14.30
CA CYS A 193 -5.16 6.79 -12.97
C CYS A 193 -3.95 7.26 -12.14
N GLU A 194 -4.04 7.12 -10.82
CA GLU A 194 -2.88 7.30 -9.94
C GLU A 194 -1.81 6.25 -10.24
N ASP A 195 -0.54 6.61 -10.04
CA ASP A 195 0.55 5.63 -10.11
C ASP A 195 0.37 4.57 -9.01
N PRO A 196 0.24 3.28 -9.34
CA PRO A 196 -0.10 2.25 -8.35
C PRO A 196 1.04 1.94 -7.38
N ARG A 197 2.25 2.44 -7.64
CA ARG A 197 3.38 2.30 -6.72
C ARG A 197 3.27 3.24 -5.52
N SER A 198 2.68 4.43 -5.72
CA SER A 198 2.30 5.37 -4.67
C SER A 198 1.45 6.48 -5.30
N SER A 199 0.36 6.88 -4.62
CA SER A 199 -0.45 8.03 -5.03
C SER A 199 0.34 9.35 -5.07
N SER A 200 1.50 9.41 -4.40
CA SER A 200 2.42 10.56 -4.40
C SER A 200 3.40 10.56 -5.57
N PHE A 201 3.36 9.58 -6.48
CA PHE A 201 4.25 9.56 -7.66
C PHE A 201 3.60 10.19 -8.90
N GLY A 202 2.40 10.71 -8.74
CA GLY A 202 1.64 11.37 -9.79
C GLY A 202 0.65 10.44 -10.47
N LEU A 203 0.38 10.72 -11.73
CA LEU A 203 -0.63 10.02 -12.54
C LEU A 203 0.02 9.28 -13.70
N ARG A 204 -0.53 8.10 -13.99
CA ARG A 204 -0.31 7.34 -15.22
C ARG A 204 -1.49 7.57 -16.16
N ILE A 205 -1.17 7.92 -17.41
CA ILE A 205 -2.17 8.22 -18.44
C ILE A 205 -1.90 7.36 -19.66
N LEU A 206 -2.90 6.62 -20.12
CA LEU A 206 -2.87 5.91 -21.40
C LEU A 206 -3.75 6.67 -22.38
N SER A 207 -3.26 6.95 -23.59
CA SER A 207 -4.04 7.59 -24.64
C SER A 207 -3.85 6.86 -25.96
N GLU A 208 -4.79 6.96 -26.88
CA GLU A 208 -4.52 6.59 -28.27
C GLU A 208 -3.41 7.47 -28.88
N SER A 209 -2.75 6.96 -29.91
CA SER A 209 -1.55 7.58 -30.52
C SER A 209 -1.83 8.91 -31.20
N ASP A 210 -3.06 9.12 -31.69
CA ASP A 210 -3.53 10.34 -32.35
C ASP A 210 -3.95 11.44 -31.36
N VAL A 211 -4.14 11.09 -30.07
CA VAL A 211 -4.46 12.05 -29.02
C VAL A 211 -3.24 12.94 -28.75
N GLU A 212 -3.44 14.23 -28.94
CA GLU A 212 -2.43 15.25 -28.72
C GLU A 212 -2.27 15.59 -27.23
N LYS A 213 -1.06 16.03 -26.85
CA LYS A 213 -0.76 16.45 -25.47
C LYS A 213 -1.77 17.50 -24.96
N SER A 214 -2.18 18.43 -25.82
CA SER A 214 -3.12 19.50 -25.49
C SER A 214 -4.52 18.98 -25.14
N GLU A 215 -4.94 17.85 -25.71
CA GLU A 215 -6.23 17.23 -25.39
C GLU A 215 -6.21 16.59 -24.00
N ILE A 216 -5.13 15.87 -23.68
CA ILE A 216 -4.93 15.28 -22.34
C ILE A 216 -5.01 16.38 -21.28
N THR A 217 -4.40 17.55 -21.53
CA THR A 217 -4.40 18.66 -20.57
C THR A 217 -5.77 19.25 -20.26
N LYS A 218 -6.78 19.09 -21.13
CA LYS A 218 -8.15 19.56 -20.87
C LYS A 218 -8.85 18.78 -19.76
N TYR A 219 -8.45 17.52 -19.56
CA TYR A 219 -9.05 16.62 -18.59
C TYR A 219 -8.32 16.60 -17.23
N LEU A 220 -7.19 17.30 -17.19
CA LEU A 220 -6.37 17.54 -16.02
C LEU A 220 -6.82 18.85 -15.34
N ASP A 221 -6.42 19.06 -14.10
CA ASP A 221 -6.89 20.18 -13.27
C ASP A 221 -6.68 21.56 -13.96
N PRO A 222 -7.72 22.40 -14.11
CA PRO A 222 -7.62 23.70 -14.77
C PRO A 222 -6.70 24.70 -14.05
N ASP A 223 -6.45 24.54 -12.75
CA ASP A 223 -5.52 25.40 -11.99
C ASP A 223 -4.04 24.99 -12.16
N MET A 224 -3.76 24.02 -13.04
CA MET A 224 -2.44 23.45 -13.25
C MET A 224 -1.62 24.23 -14.28
N SER A 225 -0.42 24.66 -13.90
CA SER A 225 0.59 25.13 -14.84
C SER A 225 1.55 24.00 -15.20
N ILE A 226 1.69 23.73 -16.51
CA ILE A 226 2.61 22.70 -17.01
C ILE A 226 3.95 23.37 -17.31
N SER A 227 5.01 22.96 -16.62
CA SER A 227 6.37 23.42 -16.92
C SER A 227 6.84 22.88 -18.27
N LYS A 228 7.54 23.71 -19.04
CA LYS A 228 8.37 23.26 -20.17
C LYS A 228 9.83 22.98 -19.77
N ASP A 229 10.29 23.59 -18.67
CA ASP A 229 11.69 23.55 -18.20
C ASP A 229 11.82 22.76 -16.89
N SER A 230 11.22 21.58 -16.84
CA SER A 230 11.24 20.71 -15.66
C SER A 230 12.13 19.49 -15.84
N LEU A 231 12.58 19.00 -14.69
CA LEU A 231 13.19 17.69 -14.46
C LEU A 231 12.46 16.57 -15.24
N SER A 232 13.19 15.74 -15.99
CA SER A 232 12.62 14.64 -16.78
C SER A 232 12.03 13.55 -15.90
N TYR A 233 11.13 12.73 -16.42
CA TYR A 233 10.51 11.66 -15.66
C TYR A 233 11.55 10.66 -15.12
N ARG A 234 12.59 10.36 -15.90
CA ARG A 234 13.70 9.51 -15.47
C ARG A 234 14.45 10.12 -14.28
N GLU A 235 14.79 11.40 -14.35
CA GLU A 235 15.40 12.10 -13.22
C GLU A 235 14.48 12.11 -12.00
N PHE A 236 13.16 12.25 -12.20
CA PHE A 236 12.17 12.29 -11.11
C PHE A 236 12.13 10.97 -10.36
N ARG A 237 12.06 9.86 -11.11
CA ARG A 237 12.15 8.52 -10.53
C ARG A 237 13.46 8.29 -9.79
N TYR A 238 14.60 8.74 -10.34
CA TYR A 238 15.88 8.60 -9.67
C TYR A 238 15.97 9.41 -8.38
N LYS A 239 15.45 10.63 -8.37
CA LYS A 239 15.30 11.45 -7.15
C LYS A 239 14.50 10.70 -6.07
N LEU A 240 13.50 9.92 -6.47
CA LEU A 240 12.67 9.10 -5.58
C LEU A 240 13.28 7.73 -5.23
N GLY A 241 14.34 7.30 -5.89
CA GLY A 241 14.93 5.97 -5.71
C GLY A 241 14.15 4.83 -6.39
N LEU A 242 13.43 5.15 -7.48
CA LEU A 242 12.61 4.20 -8.24
C LEU A 242 13.35 3.70 -9.48
N GLY A 243 13.49 2.38 -9.59
CA GLY A 243 13.95 1.72 -10.81
C GLY A 243 12.76 1.35 -11.70
N GLU A 244 12.89 1.57 -12.99
CA GLU A 244 11.88 1.24 -14.00
C GLU A 244 12.58 0.88 -15.32
N GLY A 245 12.13 -0.21 -15.95
CA GLY A 245 12.67 -0.67 -17.22
C GLY A 245 14.02 -1.38 -17.14
N VAL A 246 14.48 -1.88 -18.29
CA VAL A 246 15.61 -2.82 -18.37
C VAL A 246 16.96 -2.20 -18.06
N ASN A 247 17.09 -0.89 -18.27
CA ASN A 247 18.32 -0.15 -17.97
C ASN A 247 18.57 -0.12 -16.45
N ASP A 248 17.51 0.05 -15.66
CA ASP A 248 17.57 0.04 -14.19
C ASP A 248 17.56 -1.42 -13.68
N LEU A 249 16.70 -2.24 -14.26
CA LEU A 249 16.31 -3.58 -13.80
C LEU A 249 16.53 -4.64 -14.91
N PRO A 250 17.78 -5.02 -15.24
CA PRO A 250 18.03 -5.98 -16.31
C PRO A 250 17.36 -7.33 -16.05
N PRO A 251 16.67 -7.92 -17.04
CA PRO A 251 15.94 -9.17 -16.87
C PRO A 251 16.81 -10.30 -16.30
N GLY A 252 16.30 -10.95 -15.26
CA GLY A 252 16.93 -12.09 -14.60
C GLY A 252 18.00 -11.73 -13.57
N LYS A 253 18.34 -10.45 -13.36
CA LYS A 253 19.36 -10.02 -12.39
C LYS A 253 18.81 -9.69 -10.99
N PRO A 254 17.94 -8.69 -10.80
CA PRO A 254 17.57 -8.26 -9.45
C PRO A 254 16.57 -9.21 -8.78
N LEU A 255 16.57 -9.23 -7.45
CA LEU A 255 15.49 -9.82 -6.66
C LEU A 255 14.34 -8.82 -6.48
N PRO A 256 13.08 -9.29 -6.37
CA PRO A 256 11.93 -8.40 -6.14
C PRO A 256 12.10 -7.48 -4.92
N LEU A 257 12.54 -8.02 -3.79
CA LEU A 257 12.72 -7.25 -2.55
C LEU A 257 13.94 -6.31 -2.60
N GLU A 258 14.92 -6.58 -3.48
CA GLU A 258 16.05 -5.67 -3.70
C GLU A 258 15.61 -4.40 -4.46
N ILE A 259 14.49 -4.44 -5.18
CA ILE A 259 13.96 -3.30 -5.95
C ILE A 259 12.75 -2.65 -5.24
N ASN A 260 12.57 -2.93 -3.95
CA ASN A 260 11.51 -2.37 -3.11
C ASN A 260 10.08 -2.74 -3.52
N CYS A 261 9.87 -3.88 -4.20
CA CYS A 261 8.52 -4.24 -4.65
C CYS A 261 7.53 -4.43 -3.48
N ASP A 262 8.01 -4.80 -2.30
CA ASP A 262 7.22 -4.90 -1.07
C ASP A 262 6.75 -3.53 -0.56
N TYR A 263 7.53 -2.47 -0.81
CA TYR A 263 7.18 -1.11 -0.43
C TYR A 263 6.42 -0.36 -1.52
N LEU A 264 6.47 -0.85 -2.76
CA LEU A 264 5.84 -0.26 -3.94
C LEU A 264 4.56 -0.97 -4.35
N HIS A 265 3.94 -1.74 -3.44
CA HIS A 265 2.72 -2.52 -3.71
C HIS A 265 2.84 -3.46 -4.92
N GLY A 266 4.04 -4.00 -5.18
CA GLY A 266 4.35 -4.82 -6.34
C GLY A 266 4.26 -6.33 -6.12
N VAL A 267 3.96 -6.79 -4.91
CA VAL A 267 3.87 -8.21 -4.56
C VAL A 267 2.77 -8.44 -3.53
N SER A 268 1.98 -9.50 -3.72
CA SER A 268 1.03 -9.98 -2.72
C SER A 268 1.56 -11.26 -2.08
N PHE A 269 1.64 -11.26 -0.75
CA PHE A 269 2.00 -12.45 0.03
C PHE A 269 0.79 -13.30 0.44
N HIS A 270 -0.41 -12.86 0.08
CA HIS A 270 -1.68 -13.50 0.45
C HIS A 270 -2.42 -14.12 -0.75
N LYS A 271 -1.85 -14.01 -1.96
CA LYS A 271 -2.40 -14.60 -3.18
C LYS A 271 -1.97 -16.06 -3.37
N GLY A 272 -2.61 -16.72 -4.35
CA GLY A 272 -2.23 -18.05 -4.79
C GLY A 272 -0.85 -18.13 -5.48
N CYS A 273 -0.46 -19.34 -5.88
CA CYS A 273 0.86 -19.60 -6.45
C CYS A 273 1.12 -18.83 -7.75
N TYR A 274 2.35 -18.34 -7.89
CA TYR A 274 2.86 -17.71 -9.10
C TYR A 274 4.32 -18.11 -9.36
N ILE A 275 4.80 -17.89 -10.59
CA ILE A 275 6.16 -18.28 -10.99
C ILE A 275 7.22 -17.56 -10.14
N GLY A 276 8.14 -18.32 -9.54
CA GLY A 276 9.26 -17.77 -8.77
C GLY A 276 8.89 -17.25 -7.37
N GLN A 277 7.72 -17.64 -6.85
CA GLN A 277 7.22 -17.22 -5.54
C GLN A 277 8.14 -17.66 -4.39
N GLU A 278 8.71 -18.86 -4.44
CA GLU A 278 9.35 -19.53 -3.29
C GLU A 278 10.52 -18.72 -2.73
N LEU A 279 11.37 -18.18 -3.60
CA LEU A 279 12.51 -17.36 -3.18
C LEU A 279 12.05 -16.02 -2.60
N THR A 280 11.04 -15.40 -3.22
CA THR A 280 10.49 -14.10 -2.80
C THR A 280 9.84 -14.22 -1.42
N ALA A 281 8.96 -15.20 -1.24
CA ALA A 281 8.28 -15.47 0.03
C ALA A 281 9.28 -15.85 1.13
N ARG A 282 10.27 -16.71 0.84
CA ARG A 282 11.31 -17.07 1.81
C ARG A 282 12.11 -15.84 2.27
N THR A 283 12.52 -14.99 1.34
CA THR A 283 13.29 -13.78 1.67
C THR A 283 12.47 -12.80 2.50
N TYR A 284 11.16 -12.68 2.22
CA TYR A 284 10.24 -11.86 3.01
C TYR A 284 10.07 -12.40 4.44
N HIS A 285 9.71 -13.68 4.60
CA HIS A 285 9.45 -14.27 5.92
C HIS A 285 10.69 -14.44 6.79
N THR A 286 11.88 -14.56 6.19
CA THR A 286 13.14 -14.53 6.95
C THR A 286 13.48 -13.12 7.45
N GLY A 287 12.88 -12.07 6.88
CA GLY A 287 13.07 -10.68 7.29
C GLY A 287 14.43 -10.08 6.91
N VAL A 288 15.24 -10.79 6.10
CA VAL A 288 16.62 -10.38 5.79
C VAL A 288 16.73 -9.86 4.36
N VAL A 289 16.46 -8.56 4.18
CA VAL A 289 16.78 -7.83 2.94
C VAL A 289 17.99 -6.94 3.21
N ARG A 290 19.17 -7.35 2.73
CA ARG A 290 20.45 -6.65 3.01
C ARG A 290 20.78 -5.55 2.00
N LYS A 291 20.24 -5.65 0.79
CA LYS A 291 20.47 -4.71 -0.29
C LYS A 291 19.15 -4.19 -0.81
N ARG A 292 19.06 -2.89 -1.08
CA ARG A 292 17.92 -2.28 -1.78
C ARG A 292 18.41 -1.23 -2.77
N LEU A 293 17.58 -0.99 -3.77
CA LEU A 293 17.72 0.14 -4.66
C LEU A 293 17.48 1.43 -3.87
N LEU A 294 18.45 2.34 -3.91
CA LEU A 294 18.43 3.63 -3.21
C LEU A 294 18.75 4.79 -4.17
N PRO A 295 18.21 5.99 -3.92
CA PRO A 295 18.55 7.18 -4.66
C PRO A 295 19.99 7.62 -4.37
N LEU A 296 20.69 8.03 -5.41
CA LEU A 296 22.03 8.61 -5.38
C LEU A 296 21.89 10.08 -5.76
N VAL A 297 22.49 10.98 -4.99
CA VAL A 297 22.54 12.41 -5.31
C VAL A 297 23.99 12.84 -5.36
N PHE A 298 24.43 13.33 -6.51
CA PHE A 298 25.76 13.87 -6.70
C PHE A 298 25.78 15.35 -6.30
N ASP A 299 26.82 15.78 -5.57
CA ASP A 299 26.96 17.17 -5.13
C ASP A 299 27.06 18.15 -6.32
N GLN A 300 27.67 17.68 -7.41
CA GLN A 300 27.77 18.37 -8.69
C GLN A 300 27.44 17.37 -9.80
N ILE A 301 26.92 17.86 -10.94
CA ILE A 301 26.65 17.01 -12.10
C ILE A 301 28.00 16.45 -12.60
N PRO A 302 28.24 15.13 -12.53
CA PRO A 302 29.50 14.59 -13.00
C PRO A 302 29.59 14.70 -14.52
N ASN A 303 30.74 15.17 -15.01
CA ASN A 303 31.08 15.13 -16.44
C ASN A 303 31.49 13.72 -16.90
N ALA A 304 31.71 12.80 -15.95
CA ALA A 304 32.02 11.41 -16.24
C ALA A 304 30.76 10.59 -16.57
N SER A 305 30.93 9.65 -17.51
CA SER A 305 29.99 8.53 -17.69
C SER A 305 30.36 7.41 -16.72
N PHE A 306 29.34 6.74 -16.19
CA PHE A 306 29.48 5.59 -15.30
C PHE A 306 28.87 4.36 -15.95
N GLU A 307 29.52 3.23 -15.81
CA GLU A 307 29.04 1.97 -16.37
C GLU A 307 28.06 1.28 -15.42
N TYR A 308 27.13 0.51 -15.99
CA TYR A 308 26.24 -0.34 -15.18
C TYR A 308 27.06 -1.29 -14.30
N ASP A 309 26.61 -1.50 -13.05
CA ASP A 309 27.32 -2.32 -12.05
C ASP A 309 28.68 -1.78 -11.57
N GLU A 310 29.02 -0.53 -11.88
CA GLU A 310 30.22 0.10 -11.35
C GLU A 310 30.20 0.15 -9.80
N LYS A 311 31.37 -0.03 -9.18
CA LYS A 311 31.51 -0.18 -7.72
C LYS A 311 31.29 1.16 -7.03
N ILE A 312 30.37 1.19 -6.08
CA ILE A 312 30.21 2.30 -5.14
C ILE A 312 30.91 1.89 -3.84
N VAL A 313 31.80 2.76 -3.34
CA VAL A 313 32.68 2.46 -2.21
C VAL A 313 32.48 3.42 -1.04
N ASP A 314 32.86 2.97 0.16
CA ASP A 314 32.93 3.79 1.37
C ASP A 314 34.30 4.50 1.50
N GLU A 315 34.49 5.27 2.58
CA GLU A 315 35.76 5.95 2.89
C GLU A 315 36.97 5.03 3.05
N SER A 316 36.75 3.73 3.27
CA SER A 316 37.80 2.71 3.43
C SER A 316 38.08 1.95 2.13
N GLY A 317 37.36 2.27 1.04
CA GLY A 317 37.46 1.58 -0.25
C GLY A 317 36.66 0.28 -0.33
N ASN A 318 35.83 -0.05 0.67
CA ASN A 318 35.00 -1.25 0.63
C ASN A 318 33.82 -1.06 -0.32
N VAL A 319 33.47 -2.10 -1.08
CA VAL A 319 32.32 -2.06 -1.99
C VAL A 319 31.01 -2.18 -1.21
N ILE A 320 30.29 -1.08 -1.10
CA ILE A 320 29.00 -0.98 -0.40
C ILE A 320 27.80 -0.98 -1.35
N GLY A 321 28.01 -0.86 -2.66
CA GLY A 321 26.92 -0.88 -3.64
C GLY A 321 27.38 -1.00 -5.08
N ARG A 322 26.39 -1.00 -5.98
CA ARG A 322 26.57 -1.10 -7.43
C ARG A 322 25.70 -0.05 -8.13
N PHE A 323 26.31 0.73 -9.00
CA PHE A 323 25.62 1.76 -9.78
C PHE A 323 24.62 1.14 -10.78
N ARG A 324 23.49 1.82 -11.01
CA ARG A 324 22.43 1.36 -11.93
C ARG A 324 22.16 2.36 -13.05
N GLY A 325 22.03 3.64 -12.70
CA GLY A 325 21.76 4.69 -13.67
C GLY A 325 21.83 6.08 -13.05
N ARG A 326 21.96 7.11 -13.90
CA ARG A 326 21.98 8.53 -13.53
C ARG A 326 21.29 9.36 -14.61
N GLU A 327 20.64 10.42 -14.18
CA GLU A 327 20.14 11.53 -14.98
C GLU A 327 20.52 12.82 -14.24
N ASN A 328 21.29 13.70 -14.89
CA ASN A 328 21.83 14.91 -14.24
C ASN A 328 22.49 14.59 -12.88
N LYS A 329 22.05 15.19 -11.78
CA LYS A 329 22.63 14.95 -10.44
C LYS A 329 21.96 13.82 -9.67
N HIS A 330 20.91 13.19 -10.20
CA HIS A 330 20.17 12.13 -9.52
C HIS A 330 20.46 10.78 -10.18
N GLY A 331 20.56 9.73 -9.38
CA GLY A 331 20.76 8.38 -9.89
C GLY A 331 20.19 7.35 -8.94
N VAL A 332 20.42 6.09 -9.27
CA VAL A 332 20.02 4.93 -8.46
C VAL A 332 21.16 3.94 -8.36
N GLY A 333 21.24 3.29 -7.20
CA GLY A 333 22.24 2.27 -6.92
C GLY A 333 21.66 1.14 -6.09
N LEU A 334 22.11 -0.09 -6.34
CA LEU A 334 21.81 -1.23 -5.48
C LEU A 334 22.81 -1.24 -4.32
N MET A 335 22.35 -0.79 -3.16
CA MET A 335 23.18 -0.46 -2.01
C MET A 335 22.98 -1.46 -0.86
N ARG A 336 24.04 -1.81 -0.13
CA ARG A 336 23.96 -2.60 1.11
C ARG A 336 23.55 -1.70 2.26
N LEU A 337 22.42 -2.00 2.91
CA LEU A 337 21.75 -1.05 3.81
C LEU A 337 22.60 -0.67 5.03
N ASN A 338 23.16 -1.65 5.73
CA ASN A 338 23.90 -1.39 6.97
C ASN A 338 25.18 -0.59 6.68
N GLU A 339 25.95 -1.03 5.69
CA GLU A 339 27.20 -0.37 5.30
C GLU A 339 26.94 1.04 4.76
N THR A 340 25.89 1.22 3.95
CA THR A 340 25.54 2.52 3.37
C THR A 340 25.12 3.54 4.41
N PHE A 341 24.27 3.16 5.38
CA PHE A 341 23.80 4.09 6.40
C PHE A 341 24.80 4.33 7.53
N ASN A 342 25.88 3.55 7.60
CA ASN A 342 26.98 3.74 8.56
C ASN A 342 28.22 4.41 7.93
N ALA A 343 28.33 4.45 6.60
CA ALA A 343 29.44 5.09 5.91
C ALA A 343 29.43 6.61 6.15
N LYS A 344 30.60 7.19 6.40
CA LYS A 344 30.75 8.65 6.52
C LYS A 344 30.80 9.30 5.15
N ARG A 345 31.37 8.60 4.18
CA ARG A 345 31.53 9.09 2.81
C ARG A 345 31.27 7.96 1.84
N ILE A 346 30.56 8.29 0.76
CA ILE A 346 30.25 7.35 -0.31
C ILE A 346 30.73 7.96 -1.61
N GLU A 347 31.48 7.18 -2.39
CA GLU A 347 32.09 7.65 -3.62
C GLU A 347 31.88 6.67 -4.78
N LEU A 348 31.79 7.24 -5.99
CA LEU A 348 31.84 6.52 -7.26
C LEU A 348 32.88 7.20 -8.14
N ARG A 349 33.96 6.47 -8.47
CA ARG A 349 35.12 7.00 -9.21
C ARG A 349 35.67 8.33 -8.67
N GLY A 350 35.68 8.51 -7.34
CA GLY A 350 36.13 9.75 -6.70
C GLY A 350 35.11 10.89 -6.69
N HIS A 351 33.90 10.69 -7.22
CA HIS A 351 32.80 11.63 -7.06
C HIS A 351 32.00 11.31 -5.79
N SER A 352 31.84 12.31 -4.94
CA SER A 352 31.03 12.26 -3.72
C SER A 352 29.55 12.05 -4.06
N ILE A 353 28.93 11.07 -3.40
CA ILE A 353 27.51 10.75 -3.54
C ILE A 353 26.85 10.80 -2.16
N LYS A 354 25.72 11.50 -2.07
CA LYS A 354 24.79 11.40 -0.96
C LYS A 354 23.75 10.33 -1.25
N VAL A 355 23.56 9.41 -0.31
CA VAL A 355 22.52 8.37 -0.38
C VAL A 355 21.54 8.62 0.75
N THR A 356 20.25 8.64 0.45
CA THR A 356 19.18 8.89 1.43
C THR A 356 18.19 7.75 1.45
N ARG A 357 17.55 7.53 2.60
CA ARG A 357 16.38 6.65 2.68
C ARG A 357 15.20 7.37 1.99
N PRO A 358 14.51 6.75 1.03
CA PRO A 358 13.34 7.36 0.42
C PRO A 358 12.22 7.65 1.43
N VAL A 359 11.57 8.80 1.30
CA VAL A 359 10.51 9.26 2.24
C VAL A 359 9.24 8.41 2.22
N TRP A 360 9.01 7.70 1.12
CA TRP A 360 7.89 6.79 0.93
C TRP A 360 8.15 5.41 1.52
N TRP A 361 9.40 5.11 1.97
CA TRP A 361 9.65 3.87 2.69
C TRP A 361 8.83 3.82 3.99
N PRO A 362 8.45 2.61 4.43
CA PRO A 362 7.89 2.42 5.76
C PRO A 362 8.81 3.03 6.81
N ARG A 363 8.23 3.78 7.76
CA ARG A 363 8.97 4.17 8.96
C ARG A 363 9.11 2.94 9.84
N ASP A 364 10.35 2.56 10.14
CA ASP A 364 10.65 1.47 11.06
C ASP A 364 10.14 1.84 12.45
N SER A 365 9.03 1.24 12.88
CA SER A 365 8.44 1.42 14.22
C SER A 365 9.39 0.99 15.37
N ARG A 366 10.52 0.34 15.04
CA ARG A 366 11.57 -0.08 15.99
C ARG A 366 12.67 0.95 16.23
N LYS A 367 13.00 1.84 15.27
CA LYS A 367 14.16 2.75 15.39
C LYS A 367 13.86 4.12 15.99
N GLU A 368 12.62 4.58 15.98
CA GLU A 368 12.22 5.83 16.67
C GLU A 368 12.34 5.75 18.21
N ARG A 369 12.54 4.56 18.80
CA ARG A 369 12.82 4.41 20.24
C ARG A 369 14.28 4.62 20.63
N MET A 370 15.22 4.68 19.68
CA MET A 370 16.66 4.72 19.96
C MET A 370 17.31 6.09 19.71
N THR A 371 16.65 7.01 19.02
CA THR A 371 17.20 8.35 18.68
C THR A 371 16.58 9.51 19.44
N THR A 372 15.74 9.25 20.44
CA THR A 372 15.24 10.27 21.39
C THR A 372 15.89 10.17 22.78
N SER A 373 17.03 9.49 22.91
CA SER A 373 17.77 9.38 24.17
C SER A 373 18.96 10.34 24.26
N VAL A 374 18.79 11.64 23.98
CA VAL A 374 19.62 12.71 24.56
C VAL A 374 18.78 13.98 24.71
N THR A 375 17.72 13.92 25.49
CA THR A 375 17.32 15.03 26.37
C THR A 375 16.63 14.40 27.56
N GLN A 376 17.08 14.79 28.75
CA GLN A 376 16.51 14.39 30.03
C GLN A 376 15.02 14.73 30.04
N ASP A 377 14.15 13.73 30.06
CA ASP A 377 12.93 13.84 30.84
C ASP A 377 12.44 12.45 31.30
N SER A 378 12.67 12.21 32.59
CA SER A 378 12.16 11.11 33.37
C SER A 378 10.62 11.12 33.41
N LYS A 379 9.98 10.06 32.91
CA LYS A 379 8.71 9.53 33.46
C LYS A 379 8.42 8.13 32.92
N GLU A 380 8.94 7.17 33.66
CA GLU A 380 8.49 5.78 33.68
C GLU A 380 6.97 5.78 33.97
N LYS A 381 6.14 5.42 32.98
CA LYS A 381 4.70 5.24 33.22
C LYS A 381 4.53 3.96 34.04
N SER A 382 4.17 4.11 35.31
CA SER A 382 3.78 3.04 36.22
C SER A 382 2.72 2.14 35.58
N ARG A 383 2.95 0.83 35.54
CA ARG A 383 1.93 -0.16 35.19
C ARG A 383 0.88 -0.17 36.30
N GLU A 384 -0.34 0.27 36.00
CA GLU A 384 -1.45 0.28 36.96
C GLU A 384 -2.06 -1.14 37.07
N MET A 385 -2.54 -1.49 38.26
CA MET A 385 -3.09 -2.80 38.57
C MET A 385 -4.62 -2.74 38.55
N PHE A 386 -5.24 -3.63 37.79
CA PHE A 386 -6.68 -3.89 37.84
C PHE A 386 -6.98 -4.86 38.98
N THR A 387 -8.06 -4.62 39.72
CA THR A 387 -8.56 -5.53 40.76
C THR A 387 -10.06 -5.68 40.61
N CYS A 388 -10.54 -6.90 40.38
CA CYS A 388 -11.97 -7.17 40.33
C CYS A 388 -12.58 -6.96 41.72
N SER A 389 -13.71 -6.26 41.79
CA SER A 389 -14.42 -6.02 43.06
C SER A 389 -15.25 -7.22 43.56
N PHE A 390 -15.33 -8.30 42.78
CA PHE A 390 -16.24 -9.43 43.03
C PHE A 390 -15.54 -10.80 43.00
N CYS A 391 -14.26 -10.86 42.64
CA CYS A 391 -13.45 -12.07 42.72
C CYS A 391 -11.97 -11.70 42.98
N PRO A 392 -11.11 -12.67 43.32
CA PRO A 392 -9.69 -12.40 43.62
C PRO A 392 -8.82 -11.98 42.43
N LEU A 393 -9.36 -11.82 41.21
CA LEU A 393 -8.57 -11.51 40.03
C LEU A 393 -7.91 -10.13 40.14
N GLN A 394 -6.58 -10.12 40.07
CA GLN A 394 -5.74 -8.93 40.02
C GLN A 394 -4.73 -9.09 38.90
N GLU A 395 -4.66 -8.11 37.99
CA GLU A 395 -3.76 -8.18 36.83
C GLU A 395 -3.30 -6.77 36.44
N TYR A 396 -2.07 -6.65 35.94
CA TYR A 396 -1.60 -5.37 35.40
C TYR A 396 -2.22 -5.09 34.03
N PHE A 397 -2.62 -3.85 33.78
CA PHE A 397 -3.15 -3.45 32.48
C PHE A 397 -2.27 -2.39 31.83
N ASP A 398 -2.20 -2.42 30.50
CA ASP A 398 -1.40 -1.46 29.72
C ASP A 398 -2.22 -0.20 29.35
N PHE A 399 -3.54 -0.31 29.30
CA PHE A 399 -4.43 0.81 28.98
C PHE A 399 -5.85 0.60 29.52
N LYS A 400 -6.52 1.71 29.90
CA LYS A 400 -7.95 1.75 30.19
C LYS A 400 -8.63 2.71 29.22
N GLY A 401 -9.62 2.21 28.47
CA GLY A 401 -10.42 3.02 27.56
C GLY A 401 -10.97 2.23 26.37
N SER A 402 -11.81 2.88 25.57
CA SER A 402 -12.47 2.26 24.40
C SER A 402 -11.56 2.05 23.18
N ARG A 403 -10.43 2.76 23.07
CA ARG A 403 -9.51 2.69 21.92
C ARG A 403 -8.06 2.53 22.35
N PRO A 404 -7.55 1.29 22.52
CA PRO A 404 -6.17 1.07 22.92
C PRO A 404 -5.18 1.68 21.92
N PRO A 405 -4.21 2.49 22.38
CA PRO A 405 -3.27 3.17 21.49
C PRO A 405 -2.32 2.20 20.77
N PHE A 406 -2.15 0.99 21.33
CA PHE A 406 -1.35 -0.10 20.77
C PHE A 406 -2.13 -1.05 19.86
N ALA A 407 -3.47 -1.02 19.86
CA ALA A 407 -4.31 -1.82 18.95
C ALA A 407 -5.41 -0.95 18.32
N ARG A 408 -5.00 0.03 17.51
CA ARG A 408 -5.87 1.09 16.96
C ARG A 408 -6.97 0.60 16.02
N HIS A 409 -6.88 -0.64 15.54
CA HIS A 409 -7.92 -1.28 14.72
C HIS A 409 -9.10 -1.79 15.57
N ILE A 410 -8.96 -1.84 16.89
CA ILE A 410 -10.00 -2.27 17.83
C ILE A 410 -10.62 -1.02 18.48
N THR A 411 -11.95 -0.92 18.40
CA THR A 411 -12.74 0.05 19.18
C THR A 411 -13.78 -0.72 19.97
N TYR A 412 -13.73 -0.62 21.29
CA TYR A 412 -14.73 -1.18 22.19
C TYR A 412 -15.92 -0.23 22.31
N LEU A 413 -17.09 -0.81 22.59
CA LEU A 413 -18.32 -0.07 22.85
C LEU A 413 -18.33 0.61 24.23
N GLU A 414 -17.36 0.28 25.10
CA GLU A 414 -17.18 0.82 26.44
C GLU A 414 -15.71 0.95 26.79
N ASP A 415 -15.40 1.65 27.89
CA ASP A 415 -14.05 1.71 28.42
C ASP A 415 -13.67 0.37 29.08
N CYS A 416 -12.65 -0.27 28.54
CA CYS A 416 -12.17 -1.57 28.98
C CYS A 416 -10.77 -1.45 29.57
N TYR A 417 -10.46 -2.31 30.54
CA TYR A 417 -9.10 -2.57 31.00
C TYR A 417 -8.46 -3.59 30.05
N VAL A 418 -7.39 -3.20 29.38
CA VAL A 418 -6.74 -4.02 28.35
C VAL A 418 -5.25 -4.14 28.58
N MET A 419 -4.74 -5.34 28.34
CA MET A 419 -3.31 -5.63 28.29
C MET A 419 -2.94 -6.12 26.89
N LYS A 420 -1.67 -5.97 26.52
CA LYS A 420 -1.13 -6.62 25.33
C LYS A 420 -1.18 -8.13 25.52
N ASP A 421 -1.49 -8.86 24.46
CA ASP A 421 -1.41 -10.32 24.53
C ASP A 421 0.06 -10.74 24.73
N PRO A 422 0.42 -11.41 25.85
CA PRO A 422 1.79 -11.82 26.11
C PRO A 422 2.28 -12.96 25.20
N PHE A 423 1.37 -13.62 24.48
CA PHE A 423 1.68 -14.72 23.55
C PHE A 423 1.69 -14.27 22.08
N ASP A 424 1.21 -13.07 21.77
CA ASP A 424 1.33 -12.46 20.45
C ASP A 424 2.64 -11.67 20.31
N LEU A 425 3.64 -12.31 19.70
CA LEU A 425 4.94 -11.71 19.39
C LEU A 425 4.85 -10.54 18.39
N THR A 426 3.71 -10.35 17.72
CA THR A 426 3.45 -9.25 16.78
C THR A 426 2.81 -8.03 17.43
N ALA A 427 2.35 -8.15 18.70
CA ALA A 427 1.69 -7.13 19.50
C ALA A 427 0.46 -6.48 18.83
N LYS A 428 -0.25 -7.25 18.00
CA LYS A 428 -1.47 -6.82 17.31
C LYS A 428 -2.72 -7.14 18.14
N ASP A 429 -2.72 -8.28 18.82
CA ASP A 429 -3.85 -8.72 19.64
C ASP A 429 -3.75 -8.22 21.08
N VAL A 430 -4.90 -8.02 21.70
CA VAL A 430 -5.03 -7.47 23.06
C VAL A 430 -6.02 -8.28 23.87
N LEU A 431 -5.74 -8.44 25.15
CA LEU A 431 -6.60 -9.15 26.08
C LEU A 431 -7.41 -8.13 26.89
N VAL A 432 -8.73 -8.30 26.89
CA VAL A 432 -9.64 -7.52 27.74
C VAL A 432 -9.73 -8.22 29.09
N ILE A 433 -9.32 -7.54 30.16
CA ILE A 433 -9.37 -8.08 31.53
C ILE A 433 -10.78 -7.87 32.12
N GLY A 434 -11.34 -6.68 31.91
CA GLY A 434 -12.53 -6.22 32.58
C GLY A 434 -13.01 -4.85 32.12
N GLY A 435 -14.01 -4.32 32.79
CA GLY A 435 -14.55 -2.97 32.60
C GLY A 435 -15.23 -2.48 33.86
N ASP A 436 -15.69 -1.24 33.87
CA ASP A 436 -16.46 -0.73 35.01
C ASP A 436 -17.93 -1.09 34.88
N CYS A 437 -18.55 -1.51 35.99
CA CYS A 437 -19.99 -1.69 36.00
C CYS A 437 -20.69 -0.35 35.73
N SER A 438 -21.60 -0.34 34.76
CA SER A 438 -22.30 0.89 34.37
C SER A 438 -23.17 1.51 35.46
N ILE A 439 -23.61 0.70 36.44
CA ILE A 439 -24.43 1.13 37.59
C ILE A 439 -23.54 1.54 38.77
N CYS A 440 -22.79 0.60 39.36
CA CYS A 440 -22.05 0.87 40.59
C CYS A 440 -20.64 1.44 40.39
N LYS A 441 -20.18 1.56 39.12
CA LYS A 441 -18.85 2.06 38.72
C LYS A 441 -17.65 1.29 39.28
N LYS A 442 -17.89 0.15 39.92
CA LYS A 442 -16.83 -0.73 40.43
C LYS A 442 -16.17 -1.51 39.27
N PRO A 443 -14.84 -1.70 39.27
CA PRO A 443 -14.15 -2.54 38.30
C PRO A 443 -14.59 -4.01 38.42
N VAL A 444 -14.94 -4.63 37.30
CA VAL A 444 -15.42 -6.02 37.25
C VAL A 444 -14.83 -6.76 36.05
N CYS A 445 -14.32 -7.97 36.31
CA CYS A 445 -13.71 -8.80 35.27
C CYS A 445 -14.76 -9.39 34.31
N LEU A 446 -14.32 -9.93 33.17
CA LEU A 446 -15.22 -10.58 32.21
C LEU A 446 -16.04 -11.72 32.81
N GLY A 447 -15.48 -12.48 33.76
CA GLY A 447 -16.17 -13.62 34.39
C GLY A 447 -17.27 -13.23 35.39
N CYS A 448 -17.15 -12.06 36.04
CA CYS A 448 -18.10 -11.56 37.06
C CYS A 448 -19.07 -10.50 36.49
N SER A 449 -19.11 -10.35 35.17
CA SER A 449 -19.94 -9.33 34.50
C SER A 449 -20.71 -9.88 33.31
N VAL A 450 -21.79 -9.19 32.96
CA VAL A 450 -22.59 -9.45 31.77
C VAL A 450 -22.56 -8.21 30.89
N PHE A 451 -22.33 -8.40 29.59
CA PHE A 451 -22.36 -7.33 28.61
C PHE A 451 -23.67 -7.36 27.82
N PHE A 452 -24.40 -6.24 27.84
CA PHE A 452 -25.61 -6.02 27.04
C PHE A 452 -25.70 -4.54 26.65
N GLY A 453 -24.98 -4.15 25.58
CA GLY A 453 -24.79 -2.75 25.17
C GLY A 453 -23.89 -1.94 26.10
N LYS A 454 -23.85 -2.29 27.39
CA LYS A 454 -22.92 -1.84 28.43
C LYS A 454 -22.65 -3.01 29.39
N ARG A 455 -21.58 -2.93 30.19
CA ARG A 455 -21.24 -3.92 31.21
C ARG A 455 -21.90 -3.68 32.55
N PHE A 456 -22.38 -4.76 33.16
CA PHE A 456 -22.97 -4.77 34.49
C PHE A 456 -22.33 -5.88 35.32
N CYS A 457 -22.01 -5.61 36.60
CA CYS A 457 -21.65 -6.71 37.51
C CYS A 457 -22.89 -7.57 37.79
N GLN A 458 -22.68 -8.84 38.13
CA GLN A 458 -23.77 -9.80 38.38
C GLN A 458 -24.79 -9.29 39.41
N ILE A 459 -24.35 -8.63 40.49
CA ILE A 459 -25.25 -8.10 41.52
C ILE A 459 -26.17 -7.01 40.94
N CYS A 460 -25.60 -6.04 40.23
CA CYS A 460 -26.39 -4.95 39.63
C CYS A 460 -27.30 -5.45 38.50
N ALA A 461 -26.87 -6.46 37.75
CA ALA A 461 -27.68 -7.09 36.71
C ALA A 461 -28.87 -7.85 37.31
N THR A 462 -28.64 -8.59 38.40
CA THR A 462 -29.69 -9.35 39.10
C THR A 462 -30.71 -8.44 39.76
N ASN A 463 -30.27 -7.35 40.40
CA ASN A 463 -31.16 -6.36 41.02
C ASN A 463 -31.98 -5.54 40.01
N ASN A 464 -31.69 -5.65 38.71
CA ASN A 464 -32.44 -5.01 37.63
C ASN A 464 -32.95 -6.03 36.61
N SER A 465 -33.19 -7.28 37.03
CA SER A 465 -33.63 -8.38 36.17
C SER A 465 -34.85 -8.04 35.33
N ASP A 466 -35.78 -7.24 35.89
CA ASP A 466 -37.06 -6.93 35.26
C ASP A 466 -36.91 -6.03 34.02
N LYS A 467 -35.75 -5.39 33.86
CA LYS A 467 -35.41 -4.53 32.72
C LYS A 467 -34.58 -5.26 31.65
N LEU A 468 -34.23 -6.53 31.87
CA LEU A 468 -33.39 -7.32 30.97
C LEU A 468 -34.23 -8.33 30.17
N PRO A 469 -33.94 -8.52 28.86
CA PRO A 469 -34.63 -9.54 28.07
C PRO A 469 -34.45 -10.94 28.65
N SER A 470 -35.44 -11.82 28.45
CA SER A 470 -35.45 -13.20 28.96
C SER A 470 -34.23 -14.03 28.56
N GLN A 471 -33.61 -13.73 27.41
CA GLN A 471 -32.39 -14.36 26.90
C GLN A 471 -31.12 -13.97 27.69
N VAL A 472 -31.10 -12.80 28.33
CA VAL A 472 -29.99 -12.36 29.20
C VAL A 472 -30.17 -12.92 30.61
N LEU A 473 -31.43 -13.04 31.05
CA LEU A 473 -31.79 -13.65 32.34
C LEU A 473 -31.37 -15.11 32.44
N SER A 474 -31.37 -15.87 31.34
CA SER A 474 -30.87 -17.26 31.36
C SER A 474 -29.37 -17.34 31.61
N LYS A 475 -28.57 -16.36 31.17
CA LYS A 475 -27.12 -16.30 31.44
C LYS A 475 -26.79 -15.93 32.89
N LEU A 476 -27.68 -15.17 33.56
CA LEU A 476 -27.53 -14.84 34.99
C LEU A 476 -27.85 -16.03 35.91
N LYS A 477 -28.57 -17.05 35.43
CA LYS A 477 -28.98 -18.23 36.22
C LYS A 477 -28.03 -19.43 36.10
N MET A 478 -27.00 -19.37 35.24
CA MET A 478 -26.08 -20.48 34.96
C MET A 478 -24.68 -20.32 35.57
N GLN A 479 -24.50 -19.43 36.55
CA GLN A 479 -23.22 -19.23 37.25
C GLN A 479 -23.41 -19.27 38.76
#